data_AF-A0A380GPA1-F1
#
_entry.id   AF-A0A380GPA1-F1
#
_cell.length_a   1.000
_cell.length_b   1.000
_cell.length_c   1.000
_cell.angle_alpha   90.00
_cell.angle_beta   90.00
_cell.angle_gamma   90.00
#
_symmetry.space_group_name_H-M   'P 1'
#
loop_
_entity.id
_entity.type
_entity.pdbx_description
1 polymer ?
#
loop_
_entity_poly.entity_id
_entity_poly.type
_entity_poly.pdbx_seq_one_letter_code
_entity_poly.pdbx_strand_id
1 'polypeptide(L)'
;MCMLLNICFALLTTLGLVSLGIESIDFSGAVIFSVTLGMFGIMIATFTILIAQIVATSTEVVGAGISFLLVMYLLRAFGDVSNEKLSLISPMGWLSRSYAFSENNWWPFWWMLILSIIVVCLSFKLNAMRDMNETLLPKSVHRRHAKWYMKSPLGLQIRLQKSAFIYFSIGLFVLGLSYGSIFGDINDFFENNPLLKSMIPNASGNYAEHFLPQLMLIMAMVSTIPALMTLFKVKKEQDKGYTVFVLSKPLSRGKYLLSFWLLALVNAVVMLFLSGLGLYVGQYYAMKEPFQFDTIITSAIVHVPAILVFIGIGTLIVGWGMRLILAVYAFLAYTFLVNYLGVLLNIKAWMKDITPFKHIPQLPIEDFHIQPSIVMFIIFVVLSIIGFIGFGKKDL
;
A
#
# COMPACT_ATOMS: atom_id res chain seq x y z
N MET A 1 -13.97 -3.09 17.56
CA MET A 1 -12.50 -3.14 17.34
C MET A 1 -11.98 -1.89 16.63
N CYS A 2 -12.43 -1.54 15.41
CA CYS A 2 -11.89 -0.38 14.67
C CYS A 2 -12.03 0.97 15.41
N MET A 3 -13.17 1.24 16.07
CA MET A 3 -13.34 2.44 16.88
C MET A 3 -12.36 2.50 18.05
N LEU A 4 -12.21 1.40 18.80
CA LEU A 4 -11.24 1.30 19.90
C LEU A 4 -9.81 1.55 19.42
N LEU A 5 -9.42 1.00 18.27
CA LEU A 5 -8.09 1.23 17.70
C LEU A 5 -7.85 2.71 17.39
N ASN A 6 -8.83 3.42 16.82
CA ASN A 6 -8.68 4.84 16.51
C ASN A 6 -8.69 5.73 17.76
N ILE A 7 -9.44 5.34 18.79
CA ILE A 7 -9.42 6.03 20.10
C ILE A 7 -8.06 5.81 20.77
N CYS A 8 -7.57 4.57 20.82
CA CYS A 8 -6.23 4.28 21.35
C CYS A 8 -5.14 5.01 20.54
N PHE A 9 -5.26 5.06 19.22
CA PHE A 9 -4.36 5.82 18.36
C PHE A 9 -4.34 7.30 18.76
N ALA A 10 -5.50 7.96 18.85
CA ALA A 10 -5.59 9.37 19.24
C ALA A 10 -5.02 9.62 20.65
N LEU A 11 -5.26 8.72 21.60
CA LEU A 11 -4.69 8.83 22.94
C LEU A 11 -3.16 8.71 22.92
N LEU A 12 -2.64 7.70 22.22
CA LEU A 12 -1.20 7.46 22.14
C LEU A 12 -0.46 8.58 21.40
N THR A 13 -1.04 9.13 20.33
CA THR A 13 -0.44 10.28 19.61
C THR A 13 -0.48 11.53 20.47
N THR A 14 -1.56 11.78 21.21
CA THR A 14 -1.64 12.93 22.14
C THR A 14 -0.56 12.82 23.21
N LEU A 15 -0.46 11.66 23.87
CA LEU A 15 0.55 11.41 24.89
C LEU A 15 1.97 11.51 24.31
N GLY A 16 2.19 10.95 23.12
CA GLY A 16 3.46 11.02 22.41
C GLY A 16 3.89 12.47 22.15
N LEU A 17 3.01 13.29 21.58
CA LEU A 17 3.30 14.69 21.26
C LEU A 17 3.56 15.52 22.52
N VAL A 18 2.74 15.35 23.56
CA VAL A 18 2.93 16.06 24.84
C VAL A 18 4.23 15.63 25.52
N SER A 19 4.61 14.35 25.43
CA SER A 19 5.84 13.84 26.03
C SER A 19 7.14 14.38 25.41
N LEU A 20 7.08 14.96 24.21
CA LEU A 20 8.24 15.58 23.56
C LEU A 20 8.71 16.86 24.28
N GLY A 21 7.84 17.51 25.06
CA GLY A 21 8.20 18.69 25.87
C GLY A 21 8.66 19.90 25.05
N ILE A 22 8.26 19.98 23.78
CA ILE A 22 8.63 21.09 22.88
C ILE A 22 7.70 22.27 23.16
N GLU A 23 8.25 23.46 23.42
CA GLU A 23 7.48 24.67 23.77
C GLU A 23 6.42 25.07 22.74
N SER A 24 6.65 24.75 21.46
CA SER A 24 5.70 25.04 20.37
C SER A 24 4.51 24.07 20.29
N ILE A 25 4.49 23.00 21.09
CA ILE A 25 3.44 21.97 21.09
C ILE A 25 2.57 22.18 22.33
N ASP A 26 1.48 22.92 22.16
CA ASP A 26 0.46 23.05 23.21
C ASP A 26 -0.41 21.79 23.33
N PHE A 27 -0.88 21.49 24.54
CA PHE A 27 -1.74 20.35 24.83
C PHE A 27 -3.04 20.39 24.01
N SER A 28 -3.63 21.58 23.87
CA SER A 28 -4.84 21.77 23.06
C SER A 28 -4.62 21.39 21.60
N GLY A 29 -3.49 21.83 21.02
CA GLY A 29 -3.11 21.47 19.66
C GLY A 29 -2.84 19.97 19.49
N ALA A 30 -2.18 19.34 20.47
CA ALA A 30 -1.89 17.91 20.45
C ALA A 30 -3.17 17.06 20.49
N VAL A 31 -4.16 17.47 21.30
CA VAL A 31 -5.48 16.82 21.38
C VAL A 31 -6.24 16.99 20.08
N ILE A 32 -6.34 18.21 19.56
CA ILE A 32 -7.09 18.48 18.32
C ILE A 32 -6.49 17.72 17.14
N PHE A 33 -5.16 17.76 16.99
CA PHE A 33 -4.46 17.00 15.96
C PHE A 33 -4.81 15.52 16.01
N SER A 34 -4.66 14.92 17.20
CA SER A 34 -4.84 13.48 17.42
C SER A 34 -6.30 13.03 17.28
N VAL A 35 -7.24 13.79 17.85
CA VAL A 35 -8.68 13.49 17.82
C VAL A 35 -9.23 13.67 16.40
N THR A 36 -8.81 14.71 15.69
CA THR A 36 -9.22 14.93 14.28
C THR A 36 -8.73 13.79 13.39
N LEU A 37 -7.49 13.33 13.56
CA LEU A 37 -6.93 12.17 12.87
C LEU A 37 -7.67 10.86 13.21
N GLY A 38 -7.92 10.60 14.50
CA GLY A 38 -8.66 9.42 14.94
C GLY A 38 -10.12 9.42 14.43
N MET A 39 -10.77 10.58 14.44
CA MET A 39 -12.13 10.76 13.93
C MET A 39 -12.20 10.54 12.42
N PHE A 40 -11.19 10.97 11.67
CA PHE A 40 -11.09 10.66 10.24
C PHE A 40 -11.04 9.15 10.00
N GLY A 41 -10.24 8.41 10.77
CA GLY A 41 -10.21 6.94 10.69
C GLY A 41 -11.56 6.28 11.02
N ILE A 42 -12.27 6.79 12.05
CA ILE A 42 -13.63 6.33 12.39
C ILE A 42 -14.59 6.61 11.24
N MET A 43 -14.56 7.82 10.67
CA MET A 43 -15.41 8.21 9.55
C MET A 43 -15.20 7.29 8.35
N ILE A 44 -13.96 7.02 7.95
CA ILE A 44 -13.66 6.07 6.86
C ILE A 44 -14.17 4.66 7.19
N ALA A 45 -14.09 4.23 8.45
CA ALA A 45 -14.69 2.96 8.86
C ALA A 45 -16.22 2.97 8.69
N THR A 46 -16.91 4.07 9.01
CA THR A 46 -18.37 4.19 8.77
C THR A 46 -18.74 4.16 7.29
N PHE A 47 -17.98 4.83 6.42
CA PHE A 47 -18.15 4.71 4.97
C PHE A 47 -17.91 3.28 4.47
N THR A 48 -16.93 2.58 5.05
CA THR A 48 -16.67 1.17 4.72
C THR A 48 -17.85 0.28 5.11
N ILE A 49 -18.52 0.56 6.23
CA ILE A 49 -19.76 -0.14 6.61
C ILE A 49 -20.87 0.11 5.58
N LEU A 50 -21.03 1.35 5.12
CA LEU A 50 -22.03 1.69 4.09
C LEU A 50 -21.75 0.94 2.78
N ILE A 51 -20.50 0.96 2.31
CA ILE A 51 -20.06 0.23 1.11
C ILE A 51 -20.33 -1.28 1.29
N ALA A 52 -20.11 -1.84 2.47
CA ALA A 52 -20.37 -3.24 2.77
C ALA A 52 -21.85 -3.64 2.66
N GLN A 53 -22.79 -2.69 2.78
CA GLN A 53 -24.21 -2.97 2.54
C GLN A 53 -24.55 -3.05 1.05
N ILE A 54 -23.85 -2.29 0.21
CA ILE A 54 -24.09 -2.19 -1.24
C ILE A 54 -23.49 -3.38 -1.99
N VAL A 55 -22.34 -3.87 -1.51
CA VAL A 55 -21.44 -4.75 -2.25
C VAL A 55 -21.51 -6.21 -1.77
N ALA A 56 -21.20 -7.16 -2.66
CA ALA A 56 -21.34 -8.59 -2.45
C ALA A 56 -20.20 -9.23 -1.65
N THR A 57 -18.97 -8.78 -1.90
CA THR A 57 -17.79 -9.46 -1.39
C THR A 57 -16.90 -8.52 -0.59
N SER A 58 -16.26 -9.07 0.44
CA SER A 58 -15.25 -8.34 1.23
C SER A 58 -14.13 -7.74 0.36
N THR A 59 -13.78 -8.37 -0.76
CA THR A 59 -12.76 -7.86 -1.68
C THR A 59 -13.22 -6.62 -2.45
N GLU A 60 -14.47 -6.59 -2.89
CA GLU A 60 -15.04 -5.40 -3.53
C GLU A 60 -15.23 -4.26 -2.53
N VAL A 61 -15.59 -4.55 -1.28
CA VAL A 61 -15.67 -3.53 -0.21
C VAL A 61 -14.31 -2.86 0.00
N VAL A 62 -13.24 -3.65 0.09
CA VAL A 62 -11.87 -3.12 0.22
C VAL A 62 -11.51 -2.27 -1.02
N GLY A 63 -11.78 -2.76 -2.23
CA GLY A 63 -11.49 -2.02 -3.46
C GLY A 63 -12.24 -0.69 -3.57
N ALA A 64 -13.54 -0.70 -3.26
CA ALA A 64 -14.38 0.50 -3.26
C ALA A 64 -13.97 1.48 -2.15
N GLY A 65 -13.63 0.99 -0.96
CA GLY A 65 -13.12 1.82 0.14
C GLY A 65 -11.80 2.52 -0.20
N ILE A 66 -10.85 1.79 -0.80
CA ILE A 66 -9.59 2.38 -1.28
C ILE A 66 -9.85 3.39 -2.39
N SER A 67 -10.74 3.09 -3.34
CA SER A 67 -11.10 4.00 -4.42
C SER A 67 -11.74 5.28 -3.88
N PHE A 68 -12.61 5.17 -2.88
CA PHE A 68 -13.21 6.31 -2.20
C PHE A 68 -12.15 7.20 -1.54
N LEU A 69 -11.22 6.61 -0.79
CA LEU A 69 -10.08 7.33 -0.20
C LEU A 69 -9.24 8.04 -1.26
N LEU A 70 -8.93 7.36 -2.36
CA LEU A 70 -8.15 7.90 -3.47
C LEU A 70 -8.85 9.11 -4.12
N VAL A 71 -10.16 9.02 -4.33
CA VAL A 71 -10.97 10.13 -4.86
C VAL A 71 -10.97 11.31 -3.90
N MET A 72 -11.14 11.07 -2.59
CA MET A 72 -11.08 12.15 -1.58
C MET A 72 -9.71 12.83 -1.55
N TYR A 73 -8.64 12.06 -1.70
CA TYR A 73 -7.28 12.56 -1.79
C TYR A 73 -7.06 13.40 -3.04
N LEU A 74 -7.48 12.93 -4.21
CA LEU A 74 -7.38 13.68 -5.46
C LEU A 74 -8.22 14.96 -5.42
N LEU A 75 -9.45 14.90 -4.91
CA LEU A 75 -10.30 16.09 -4.73
C LEU A 75 -9.63 17.13 -3.83
N ARG A 76 -8.96 16.68 -2.78
CA ARG A 76 -8.15 17.57 -1.93
C ARG A 76 -6.97 18.14 -2.70
N ALA A 77 -6.15 17.30 -3.34
CA ALA A 77 -4.96 17.75 -4.07
C ALA A 77 -5.29 18.79 -5.15
N PHE A 78 -6.31 18.51 -5.97
CA PHE A 78 -6.81 19.47 -6.96
C PHE A 78 -7.42 20.71 -6.31
N GLY A 79 -8.18 20.55 -5.23
CA GLY A 79 -8.80 21.66 -4.51
C GLY A 79 -7.80 22.60 -3.84
N ASP A 80 -6.70 22.07 -3.33
CA ASP A 80 -5.63 22.84 -2.68
C ASP A 80 -4.86 23.71 -3.71
N VAL A 81 -4.75 23.25 -4.98
CA VAL A 81 -4.06 23.98 -6.05
C VAL A 81 -4.97 24.92 -6.84
N SER A 82 -6.20 24.50 -7.15
CA SER A 82 -7.06 25.21 -8.12
C SER A 82 -8.22 25.99 -7.49
N ASN A 83 -8.91 25.42 -6.50
CA ASN A 83 -10.12 26.00 -5.96
C ASN A 83 -10.39 25.48 -4.54
N GLU A 84 -10.20 26.37 -3.56
CA GLU A 84 -10.33 26.06 -2.14
C GLU A 84 -11.71 25.47 -1.77
N LYS A 85 -12.77 25.82 -2.51
CA LYS A 85 -14.12 25.28 -2.31
C LYS A 85 -14.20 23.77 -2.57
N LEU A 86 -13.41 23.23 -3.50
CA LEU A 86 -13.34 21.78 -3.74
C LEU A 86 -12.63 21.05 -2.59
N SER A 87 -11.59 21.68 -2.03
CA SER A 87 -10.89 21.15 -0.85
C SER A 87 -11.78 21.16 0.40
N LEU A 88 -12.70 22.13 0.52
CA LEU A 88 -13.71 22.20 1.58
C LEU A 88 -14.78 21.10 1.50
N ILE A 89 -15.01 20.50 0.33
CA ILE A 89 -15.99 19.40 0.19
C ILE A 89 -15.38 18.07 0.61
N SER A 90 -14.06 17.89 0.48
CA SER A 90 -13.38 16.66 0.84
C SER A 90 -13.14 16.59 2.36
N PRO A 91 -13.69 15.58 3.07
CA PRO A 91 -13.37 15.35 4.48
C PRO A 91 -11.87 15.14 4.75
N MET A 92 -11.08 14.76 3.74
CA MET A 92 -9.62 14.68 3.86
C MET A 92 -8.95 16.05 3.89
N GLY A 93 -9.57 17.08 3.29
CA GLY A 93 -9.15 18.48 3.36
C GLY A 93 -9.56 19.16 4.68
N TRP A 94 -10.46 18.56 5.47
CA TRP A 94 -10.82 19.06 6.78
C TRP A 94 -9.71 18.82 7.82
N LEU A 95 -8.89 17.77 7.63
CA LEU A 95 -7.76 17.45 8.49
C LEU A 95 -6.78 18.62 8.63
N SER A 96 -6.36 19.22 7.51
CA SER A 96 -5.42 20.35 7.49
C SER A 96 -6.03 21.64 8.03
N ARG A 97 -7.36 21.80 7.94
CA ARG A 97 -8.09 22.99 8.41
C ARG A 97 -8.39 22.99 9.91
N SER A 98 -7.98 21.95 10.62
CA SER A 98 -7.93 22.00 12.09
C SER A 98 -6.89 23.01 12.58
N TYR A 99 -5.92 23.37 11.73
CA TYR A 99 -4.80 24.28 12.05
C TYR A 99 -4.23 23.99 13.45
N ALA A 100 -3.99 22.71 13.71
CA ALA A 100 -3.46 22.25 14.98
C ALA A 100 -2.13 22.96 15.27
N PHE A 101 -1.94 23.37 16.53
CA PHE A 101 -0.79 24.16 17.00
C PHE A 101 -0.75 25.62 16.52
N SER A 102 -1.80 26.09 15.83
CA SER A 102 -1.98 27.49 15.47
C SER A 102 -3.34 28.01 15.96
N GLU A 103 -4.41 27.87 15.16
CA GLU A 103 -5.75 28.35 15.51
C GLU A 103 -6.58 27.33 16.31
N ASN A 104 -6.24 26.03 16.23
CA ASN A 104 -6.90 24.98 17.01
C ASN A 104 -8.43 24.91 16.76
N ASN A 105 -8.80 24.84 15.48
CA ASN A 105 -10.18 24.83 15.03
C ASN A 105 -10.86 23.45 15.20
N TRP A 106 -11.97 23.41 15.95
CA TRP A 106 -12.72 22.18 16.24
C TRP A 106 -13.83 21.86 15.24
N TRP A 107 -14.22 22.81 14.39
CA TRP A 107 -15.30 22.58 13.42
C TRP A 107 -15.07 21.34 12.53
N PRO A 108 -13.85 21.00 12.03
CA PRO A 108 -13.61 19.80 11.23
C PRO A 108 -14.03 18.52 11.94
N PHE A 109 -13.74 18.42 13.24
CA PHE A 109 -14.07 17.28 14.06
C PHE A 109 -15.59 17.08 14.14
N TRP A 110 -16.34 18.15 14.44
CA TRP A 110 -17.79 18.07 14.58
C TRP A 110 -18.47 17.66 13.27
N TRP A 111 -18.00 18.18 12.13
CA TRP A 111 -18.55 17.77 10.83
C TRP A 111 -18.26 16.32 10.49
N MET A 112 -17.04 15.82 10.77
CA MET A 112 -16.74 14.39 10.58
C MET A 112 -17.60 13.52 11.49
N LEU A 113 -17.86 13.95 12.73
CA LEU A 113 -18.72 13.25 13.68
C LEU A 113 -20.17 13.19 13.19
N ILE A 114 -20.74 14.33 12.79
CA ILE A 114 -22.10 14.42 12.24
C ILE A 114 -22.24 13.53 11.00
N LEU A 115 -21.31 13.64 10.06
CA LEU A 115 -21.33 12.84 8.83
C LEU A 115 -21.24 11.34 9.14
N SER A 116 -20.38 10.95 10.08
CA SER A 116 -20.25 9.55 10.52
C SER A 116 -21.55 9.03 11.11
N ILE A 117 -22.25 9.81 11.95
CA ILE A 117 -23.55 9.42 12.52
C ILE A 117 -24.59 9.23 11.41
N ILE A 118 -24.67 10.16 10.46
CA ILE A 118 -25.60 10.07 9.31
C ILE A 118 -25.34 8.80 8.50
N VAL A 119 -24.08 8.53 8.17
CA VAL A 119 -23.67 7.35 7.38
C VAL A 119 -23.96 6.04 8.12
N VAL A 120 -23.76 6.01 9.44
CA VAL A 120 -24.10 4.85 10.27
C VAL A 120 -25.61 4.62 10.30
N CYS A 121 -26.41 5.66 10.49
CA CYS A 121 -27.87 5.55 10.48
C CYS A 121 -28.38 5.03 9.12
N LEU A 122 -27.83 5.55 8.02
CA LEU A 122 -28.15 5.09 6.67
C LEU A 122 -27.75 3.61 6.48
N SER A 123 -26.57 3.23 7.00
CA SER A 123 -26.08 1.85 6.93
C SER A 123 -26.99 0.88 7.69
N PHE A 124 -27.47 1.26 8.88
CA PHE A 124 -28.43 0.46 9.63
C PHE A 124 -29.76 0.31 8.89
N LYS A 125 -30.26 1.39 8.28
CA LYS A 125 -31.48 1.35 7.47
C LYS A 125 -31.32 0.40 6.27
N LEU A 126 -30.21 0.49 5.55
CA LEU A 126 -29.92 -0.42 4.43
C LEU A 126 -29.79 -1.88 4.88
N ASN A 127 -29.15 -2.12 6.03
CA ASN A 127 -29.01 -3.45 6.59
C ASN A 127 -30.38 -4.06 6.98
N ALA A 128 -31.29 -3.25 7.52
CA ALA A 128 -32.65 -3.69 7.85
C ALA A 128 -33.50 -4.04 6.63
N MET A 129 -33.19 -3.47 5.46
CA MET A 129 -33.87 -3.76 4.20
C MET A 129 -33.24 -4.93 3.43
N ARG A 130 -32.09 -5.45 3.87
CA ARG A 130 -31.31 -6.44 3.12
C ARG A 130 -31.54 -7.85 3.65
N ASP A 131 -32.04 -8.72 2.79
CA ASP A 131 -32.11 -10.15 3.07
C ASP A 131 -30.71 -10.79 3.13
N MET A 132 -30.58 -11.83 3.96
CA MET A 132 -29.29 -12.52 4.13
C MET A 132 -28.81 -13.10 2.79
N ASN A 133 -27.60 -12.70 2.36
CA ASN A 133 -26.92 -13.08 1.11
C ASN A 133 -27.43 -12.45 -0.20
N GLU A 134 -28.36 -11.49 -0.12
CA GLU A 134 -28.69 -10.65 -1.27
C GLU A 134 -27.84 -9.38 -1.30
N THR A 135 -27.56 -8.93 -2.52
CA THR A 135 -26.80 -7.72 -2.78
C THR A 135 -27.70 -6.72 -3.44
N LEU A 136 -27.64 -5.46 -2.99
CA LEU A 136 -28.43 -4.37 -3.58
C LEU A 136 -28.07 -4.16 -5.06
N LEU A 137 -26.84 -4.51 -5.44
CA LEU A 137 -26.42 -4.54 -6.83
C LEU A 137 -26.85 -5.86 -7.51
N PRO A 138 -27.46 -5.78 -8.72
CA PRO A 138 -27.85 -6.97 -9.47
C PRO A 138 -26.61 -7.81 -9.78
N LYS A 139 -26.66 -9.11 -9.46
CA LYS A 139 -25.60 -10.06 -9.82
C LYS A 139 -25.54 -10.14 -11.34
N SER A 140 -24.43 -9.72 -11.94
CA SER A 140 -24.18 -9.91 -13.37
C SER A 140 -24.44 -11.37 -13.74
N VAL A 141 -25.33 -11.59 -14.72
CA VAL A 141 -25.57 -12.91 -15.32
C VAL A 141 -24.24 -13.44 -15.83
N HIS A 142 -23.67 -14.43 -15.15
CA HIS A 142 -22.39 -14.98 -15.54
C HIS A 142 -22.56 -15.82 -16.81
N ARG A 143 -21.59 -15.73 -17.72
CA ARG A 143 -21.58 -16.49 -18.98
C ARG A 143 -21.71 -17.99 -18.70
N ARG A 144 -22.61 -18.67 -19.43
CA ARG A 144 -22.89 -20.12 -19.31
C ARG A 144 -21.67 -21.03 -19.58
N HIS A 145 -20.65 -20.52 -20.29
CA HIS A 145 -19.46 -21.29 -20.66
C HIS A 145 -18.17 -20.72 -20.06
N ALA A 146 -17.38 -21.58 -19.43
CA ALA A 146 -16.04 -21.23 -18.95
C ALA A 146 -15.04 -21.15 -20.13
N LYS A 147 -14.21 -20.10 -20.14
CA LYS A 147 -13.14 -19.95 -21.14
C LYS A 147 -12.05 -21.03 -20.95
N TRP A 148 -11.33 -21.39 -22.01
CA TRP A 148 -10.37 -22.50 -22.00
C TRP A 148 -9.28 -22.36 -20.92
N TYR A 149 -8.75 -21.15 -20.70
CA TYR A 149 -7.72 -20.92 -19.67
C TYR A 149 -8.24 -21.08 -18.24
N MET A 150 -9.55 -20.93 -18.00
CA MET A 150 -10.19 -21.14 -16.70
C MET A 150 -10.29 -22.62 -16.29
N LYS A 151 -9.94 -23.55 -17.19
CA LYS A 151 -9.85 -24.98 -16.86
C LYS A 151 -8.54 -25.33 -16.12
N SER A 152 -7.61 -24.40 -16.00
CA SER A 152 -6.35 -24.57 -15.27
C SER A 152 -6.41 -23.97 -13.85
N PRO A 153 -5.62 -24.48 -12.88
CA PRO A 153 -5.50 -23.88 -11.55
C PRO A 153 -5.09 -22.41 -11.60
N LEU A 154 -4.19 -22.07 -12.52
CA LEU A 154 -3.74 -20.70 -12.73
C LEU A 154 -4.88 -19.80 -13.23
N GLY A 155 -5.68 -20.27 -14.18
CA GLY A 155 -6.85 -19.51 -14.67
C GLY A 155 -7.93 -19.32 -13.61
N LEU A 156 -8.12 -20.30 -12.71
CA LEU A 156 -8.98 -20.14 -11.55
C LEU A 156 -8.44 -19.03 -10.64
N GLN A 157 -7.15 -19.06 -10.32
CA GLN A 157 -6.53 -18.06 -9.46
C GLN A 157 -6.56 -16.65 -10.08
N ILE A 158 -6.31 -16.51 -11.38
CA ILE A 158 -6.49 -15.24 -12.10
C ILE A 158 -7.92 -14.72 -11.89
N ARG A 159 -8.93 -15.57 -12.09
CA ARG A 159 -10.33 -15.15 -11.93
C ARG A 159 -10.63 -14.68 -10.50
N LEU A 160 -10.14 -15.41 -9.51
CA LEU A 160 -10.39 -15.10 -8.11
C LEU A 160 -9.61 -13.88 -7.62
N GLN A 161 -8.50 -13.53 -8.26
CA GLN A 161 -7.61 -12.42 -7.86
C GLN A 161 -7.69 -11.20 -8.76
N LYS A 162 -8.40 -11.30 -9.90
CA LYS A 162 -8.53 -10.23 -10.91
C LYS A 162 -8.93 -8.89 -10.30
N SER A 163 -9.94 -8.87 -9.44
CA SER A 163 -10.42 -7.61 -8.86
C SER A 163 -9.34 -6.96 -8.00
N ALA A 164 -8.70 -7.72 -7.12
CA ALA A 164 -7.59 -7.23 -6.30
C ALA A 164 -6.43 -6.72 -7.18
N PHE A 165 -6.06 -7.47 -8.21
CA PHE A 165 -5.04 -7.05 -9.18
C PHE A 165 -5.38 -5.70 -9.83
N ILE A 166 -6.62 -5.51 -10.30
CA ILE A 166 -7.04 -4.25 -10.93
C ILE A 166 -7.01 -3.09 -9.93
N TYR A 167 -7.53 -3.29 -8.72
CA TYR A 167 -7.56 -2.22 -7.71
C TYR A 167 -6.15 -1.80 -7.28
N PHE A 168 -5.23 -2.75 -7.07
CA PHE A 168 -3.84 -2.43 -6.77
C PHE A 168 -3.12 -1.80 -7.96
N SER A 169 -3.40 -2.24 -9.19
CA SER A 169 -2.85 -1.65 -10.42
C SER A 169 -3.21 -0.16 -10.52
N ILE A 170 -4.49 0.17 -10.35
CA ILE A 170 -4.99 1.55 -10.38
C ILE A 170 -4.40 2.34 -9.20
N GLY A 171 -4.43 1.78 -8.00
CA GLY A 171 -3.93 2.44 -6.80
C GLY A 171 -2.45 2.81 -6.88
N LEU A 172 -1.60 1.88 -7.34
CA LEU A 172 -0.17 2.11 -7.50
C LEU A 172 0.15 3.06 -8.66
N PHE A 173 -0.59 2.97 -9.77
CA PHE A 173 -0.47 3.93 -10.86
C PHE A 173 -0.81 5.36 -10.39
N VAL A 174 -1.93 5.54 -9.69
CA VAL A 174 -2.33 6.85 -9.18
C VAL A 174 -1.39 7.34 -8.07
N LEU A 175 -0.90 6.44 -7.21
CA LEU A 175 0.11 6.78 -6.21
C LEU A 175 1.40 7.28 -6.88
N GLY A 176 1.85 6.58 -7.92
CA GLY A 176 2.98 7.01 -8.74
C GLY A 176 2.73 8.39 -9.37
N LEU A 177 1.56 8.56 -10.00
CA LEU A 177 1.15 9.84 -10.61
C LEU A 177 1.19 10.99 -9.61
N SER A 178 0.68 10.76 -8.40
CA SER A 178 0.72 11.76 -7.33
C SER A 178 2.15 12.15 -6.98
N TYR A 179 3.03 11.17 -6.71
CA TYR A 179 4.44 11.48 -6.41
C TYR A 179 5.17 12.13 -7.58
N GLY A 180 4.88 11.72 -8.82
CA GLY A 180 5.43 12.36 -10.02
C GLY A 180 5.05 13.84 -10.12
N SER A 181 3.82 14.20 -9.74
CA SER A 181 3.36 15.59 -9.82
C SER A 181 4.13 16.58 -8.92
N ILE A 182 4.78 16.07 -7.86
CA ILE A 182 5.54 16.88 -6.91
C ILE A 182 6.88 17.35 -7.51
N PHE A 183 7.40 16.68 -8.55
CA PHE A 183 8.71 17.01 -9.12
C PHE A 183 8.80 18.43 -9.70
N GLY A 184 7.67 19.04 -10.09
CA GLY A 184 7.64 20.42 -10.59
C GLY A 184 8.09 21.45 -9.55
N ASP A 185 7.70 21.25 -8.28
CA ASP A 185 7.92 22.19 -7.17
C ASP A 185 9.01 21.69 -6.19
N ILE A 186 9.77 20.66 -6.59
CA ILE A 186 10.65 19.94 -5.66
C ILE A 186 11.79 20.82 -5.12
N ASN A 187 12.32 21.73 -5.93
CA ASN A 187 13.38 22.64 -5.52
C ASN A 187 12.88 23.58 -4.42
N ASP A 188 11.71 24.20 -4.63
CA ASP A 188 11.08 25.09 -3.65
C ASP A 188 10.75 24.35 -2.36
N PHE A 189 10.31 23.09 -2.46
CA PHE A 189 9.98 22.27 -1.31
C PHE A 189 11.19 21.95 -0.44
N PHE A 190 12.34 21.63 -1.06
CA PHE A 190 13.59 21.35 -0.36
C PHE A 190 14.27 22.61 0.13
N GLU A 191 14.24 23.72 -0.61
CA GLU A 191 14.89 24.98 -0.23
C GLU A 191 14.31 25.55 1.06
N ASN A 192 12.99 25.47 1.22
CA ASN A 192 12.25 26.04 2.34
C ASN A 192 12.17 25.12 3.58
N ASN A 193 12.67 23.89 3.50
CA ASN A 193 12.56 22.91 4.60
C ASN A 193 13.93 22.33 5.01
N PRO A 194 14.54 22.82 6.10
CA PRO A 194 15.84 22.33 6.56
C PRO A 194 15.83 20.85 6.95
N LEU A 195 14.67 20.32 7.37
CA LEU A 195 14.50 18.91 7.71
C LEU A 195 14.62 18.03 6.46
N LEU A 196 14.03 18.45 5.33
CA LEU A 196 14.16 17.71 4.07
C LEU A 196 15.57 17.77 3.50
N LYS A 197 16.27 18.91 3.63
CA LYS A 197 17.70 18.99 3.29
C LYS A 197 18.54 18.00 4.09
N SER A 198 18.21 17.77 5.36
CA SER A 198 18.93 16.79 6.20
C SER A 198 18.73 15.34 5.73
N MET A 199 17.64 15.03 5.02
CA MET A 199 17.42 13.71 4.44
C MET A 199 18.27 13.45 3.18
N ILE A 200 18.75 14.50 2.52
CA ILE A 200 19.59 14.43 1.32
C ILE A 200 20.79 15.40 1.46
N PRO A 201 21.78 15.06 2.29
CA PRO A 201 22.86 15.97 2.67
C PRO A 201 23.78 16.41 1.51
N ASN A 202 23.75 15.73 0.36
CA ASN A 202 24.68 15.93 -0.76
C ASN A 202 24.01 16.31 -2.09
N ALA A 203 22.79 16.87 -2.08
CA ALA A 203 22.02 17.06 -3.32
C ALA A 203 22.65 18.02 -4.36
N SER A 204 23.65 18.83 -3.99
CA SER A 204 24.37 19.78 -4.87
C SER A 204 23.48 20.69 -5.75
N GLY A 205 22.22 20.93 -5.34
CA GLY A 205 21.24 21.73 -6.08
C GLY A 205 20.33 20.95 -7.03
N ASN A 206 20.60 19.66 -7.30
CA ASN A 206 19.73 18.80 -8.11
C ASN A 206 18.90 17.86 -7.23
N TYR A 207 17.94 18.44 -6.48
CA TYR A 207 17.12 17.69 -5.52
C TYR A 207 16.27 16.60 -6.20
N ALA A 208 15.84 16.82 -7.45
CA ALA A 208 15.04 15.88 -8.22
C ALA A 208 15.74 14.53 -8.44
N GLU A 209 17.01 14.56 -8.87
CA GLU A 209 17.79 13.34 -9.10
C GLU A 209 18.03 12.55 -7.81
N HIS A 210 18.24 13.25 -6.70
CA HIS A 210 18.45 12.59 -5.42
C HIS A 210 17.17 12.06 -4.76
N PHE A 211 16.02 12.64 -5.07
CA PHE A 211 14.73 12.22 -4.53
C PHE A 211 14.14 11.02 -5.27
N LEU A 212 14.42 10.88 -6.57
CA LEU A 212 13.89 9.80 -7.41
C LEU A 212 14.18 8.39 -6.86
N PRO A 213 15.40 8.02 -6.44
CA PRO A 213 15.65 6.69 -5.86
C PRO A 213 14.90 6.47 -4.54
N GLN A 214 14.74 7.52 -3.72
CA GLN A 214 14.01 7.42 -2.46
C GLN A 214 12.52 7.11 -2.70
N LEU A 215 11.91 7.79 -3.67
CA LEU A 215 10.54 7.49 -4.08
C LEU A 215 10.42 6.09 -4.67
N MET A 216 11.34 5.68 -5.55
CA MET A 216 11.32 4.34 -6.13
C MET A 216 11.44 3.24 -5.09
N LEU A 217 12.25 3.46 -4.06
CA LEU A 217 12.38 2.54 -2.93
C LEU A 217 11.05 2.37 -2.20
N ILE A 218 10.34 3.46 -1.88
CA ILE A 218 9.01 3.40 -1.25
C ILE A 218 8.02 2.69 -2.17
N MET A 219 7.97 3.07 -3.43
CA MET A 219 7.06 2.49 -4.42
C MET A 219 7.30 0.98 -4.60
N ALA A 220 8.54 0.53 -4.56
CA ALA A 220 8.89 -0.88 -4.61
C ALA A 220 8.47 -1.65 -3.34
N MET A 221 8.60 -1.05 -2.17
CA MET A 221 8.09 -1.62 -0.93
C MET A 221 6.57 -1.75 -0.94
N VAL A 222 5.84 -0.72 -1.38
CA VAL A 222 4.37 -0.79 -1.49
C VAL A 222 3.95 -1.82 -2.55
N SER A 223 4.69 -1.92 -3.67
CA SER A 223 4.44 -2.94 -4.71
C SER A 223 4.70 -4.37 -4.24
N THR A 224 5.49 -4.56 -3.19
CA THR A 224 5.73 -5.88 -2.56
C THR A 224 4.46 -6.40 -1.86
N ILE A 225 3.61 -5.51 -1.35
CA ILE A 225 2.37 -5.87 -0.62
C ILE A 225 1.41 -6.71 -1.48
N PRO A 226 0.95 -6.27 -2.66
CA PRO A 226 0.04 -7.07 -3.49
C PRO A 226 0.65 -8.40 -3.96
N ALA A 227 1.97 -8.46 -4.16
CA ALA A 227 2.66 -9.70 -4.49
C ALA A 227 2.59 -10.72 -3.32
N LEU A 228 2.88 -10.27 -2.09
CA LEU A 228 2.74 -11.09 -0.89
C LEU A 228 1.28 -11.47 -0.60
N MET A 229 0.34 -10.54 -0.77
CA MET A 229 -1.10 -10.82 -0.61
C MET A 229 -1.58 -11.92 -1.57
N THR A 230 -1.10 -11.88 -2.82
CA THR A 230 -1.39 -12.89 -3.84
C THR A 230 -0.88 -14.26 -3.42
N LEU A 231 0.36 -14.32 -2.91
CA LEU A 231 0.97 -15.56 -2.43
C LEU A 231 0.24 -16.12 -1.19
N PHE A 232 -0.03 -15.27 -0.20
CA PHE A 232 -0.66 -15.66 1.06
C PHE A 232 -2.16 -15.95 0.95
N LYS A 233 -2.77 -15.72 -0.21
CA LYS A 233 -4.14 -16.14 -0.49
C LYS A 233 -4.32 -17.66 -0.31
N VAL A 234 -3.25 -18.45 -0.53
CA VAL A 234 -3.26 -19.89 -0.26
C VAL A 234 -3.68 -20.22 1.18
N LYS A 235 -3.23 -19.45 2.18
CA LYS A 235 -3.64 -19.61 3.58
C LYS A 235 -5.13 -19.38 3.74
N LYS A 236 -5.66 -18.30 3.14
CA LYS A 236 -7.09 -17.98 3.18
C LYS A 236 -7.95 -19.07 2.53
N GLU A 237 -7.44 -19.73 1.49
CA GLU A 237 -8.13 -20.86 0.84
C GLU A 237 -8.02 -22.16 1.65
N GLN A 238 -6.98 -22.33 2.47
CA GLN A 238 -6.88 -23.42 3.43
C GLN A 238 -7.80 -23.22 4.63
N ASP A 239 -7.79 -22.03 5.24
CA ASP A 239 -8.63 -21.69 6.39
C ASP A 239 -10.14 -21.83 6.08
N LYS A 240 -10.53 -21.67 4.81
CA LYS A 240 -11.91 -21.85 4.33
C LYS A 240 -12.25 -23.28 3.88
N GLY A 241 -11.30 -24.21 3.92
CA GLY A 241 -11.46 -25.59 3.46
C GLY A 241 -11.53 -25.75 1.93
N TYR A 242 -11.34 -24.69 1.14
CA TYR A 242 -11.42 -24.75 -0.33
C TYR A 242 -10.31 -25.58 -0.96
N THR A 243 -9.16 -25.64 -0.29
CA THR A 243 -8.01 -26.42 -0.75
C THR A 243 -8.33 -27.91 -0.88
N VAL A 244 -9.17 -28.46 0.00
CA VAL A 244 -9.59 -29.88 -0.03
C VAL A 244 -10.38 -30.20 -1.31
N PHE A 245 -11.29 -29.31 -1.73
CA PHE A 245 -12.07 -29.49 -2.96
C PHE A 245 -11.23 -29.40 -4.24
N VAL A 246 -10.11 -28.67 -4.21
CA VAL A 246 -9.22 -28.53 -5.36
C VAL A 246 -8.25 -29.70 -5.44
N LEU A 247 -7.71 -30.14 -4.30
CA LEU A 247 -6.74 -31.24 -4.21
C LEU A 247 -7.38 -32.63 -4.27
N SER A 248 -8.72 -32.74 -4.19
CA SER A 248 -9.43 -33.99 -4.49
C SER A 248 -9.41 -34.35 -5.98
N LYS A 249 -9.09 -33.38 -6.86
CA LYS A 249 -8.82 -33.61 -8.28
C LYS A 249 -7.37 -34.06 -8.48
N PRO A 250 -6.99 -34.66 -9.63
CA PRO A 250 -5.62 -35.09 -9.93
C PRO A 250 -4.68 -33.88 -10.15
N LEU A 251 -4.46 -33.07 -9.11
CA LEU A 251 -3.60 -31.91 -9.09
C LEU A 251 -2.57 -32.07 -7.98
N SER A 252 -1.28 -32.07 -8.36
CA SER A 252 -0.20 -32.09 -7.38
C SER A 252 -0.19 -30.82 -6.52
N ARG A 253 0.14 -30.95 -5.23
CA ARG A 253 0.34 -29.83 -4.29
C ARG A 253 1.30 -28.76 -4.82
N GLY A 254 2.38 -29.18 -5.51
CA GLY A 254 3.34 -28.28 -6.16
C GLY A 254 2.71 -27.41 -7.24
N LYS A 255 1.96 -28.00 -8.19
CA LYS A 255 1.21 -27.25 -9.22
C LYS A 255 0.18 -26.29 -8.62
N TYR A 256 -0.42 -26.66 -7.49
CA TYR A 256 -1.34 -25.76 -6.78
C TYR A 256 -0.60 -24.52 -6.25
N LEU A 257 0.49 -24.69 -5.49
CA LEU A 257 1.30 -23.57 -5.00
C LEU A 257 1.90 -22.73 -6.14
N LEU A 258 2.35 -23.38 -7.21
CA LEU A 258 2.92 -22.75 -8.39
C LEU A 258 1.97 -21.73 -9.04
N SER A 259 0.65 -21.98 -8.98
CA SER A 259 -0.34 -21.04 -9.49
C SER A 259 -0.35 -19.70 -8.73
N PHE A 260 -0.22 -19.73 -7.39
CA PHE A 260 -0.12 -18.52 -6.57
C PHE A 260 1.25 -17.84 -6.73
N TRP A 261 2.31 -18.65 -6.77
CA TRP A 261 3.68 -18.16 -6.89
C TRP A 261 3.90 -17.41 -8.21
N LEU A 262 3.47 -17.98 -9.35
CA LEU A 262 3.57 -17.31 -10.66
C LEU A 262 2.78 -15.99 -10.68
N LEU A 263 1.57 -15.98 -10.10
CA LEU A 263 0.78 -14.75 -10.01
C LEU A 263 1.44 -13.72 -9.09
N ALA A 264 2.13 -14.14 -8.03
CA ALA A 264 2.88 -13.23 -7.16
C ALA A 264 4.05 -12.57 -7.91
N LEU A 265 4.75 -13.31 -8.77
CA LEU A 265 5.82 -12.76 -9.62
C LEU A 265 5.28 -11.75 -10.64
N VAL A 266 4.19 -12.10 -11.32
CA VAL A 266 3.54 -11.18 -12.27
C VAL A 266 3.07 -9.92 -11.55
N ASN A 267 2.49 -10.06 -10.35
CA ASN A 267 2.13 -8.89 -9.53
C ASN A 267 3.35 -8.04 -9.21
N ALA A 268 4.46 -8.62 -8.72
CA ALA A 268 5.65 -7.85 -8.38
C ALA A 268 6.13 -6.95 -9.53
N VAL A 269 6.23 -7.51 -10.74
CA VAL A 269 6.70 -6.78 -11.92
C VAL A 269 5.68 -5.75 -12.39
N VAL A 270 4.41 -6.15 -12.55
CA VAL A 270 3.37 -5.26 -13.10
C VAL A 270 3.07 -4.11 -12.14
N MET A 271 3.00 -4.36 -10.83
CA MET A 271 2.69 -3.35 -9.83
C MET A 271 3.79 -2.29 -9.75
N LEU A 272 5.05 -2.72 -9.76
CA LEU A 272 6.21 -1.83 -9.78
C LEU A 272 6.29 -1.03 -11.08
N PHE A 273 6.05 -1.69 -12.21
CA PHE A 273 6.02 -1.02 -13.52
C PHE A 273 4.92 0.03 -13.60
N LEU A 274 3.69 -0.29 -13.18
CA LEU A 274 2.58 0.67 -13.17
C LEU A 274 2.83 1.85 -12.22
N SER A 275 3.46 1.58 -11.08
CA SER A 275 3.91 2.64 -10.19
C SER A 275 4.94 3.57 -10.85
N GLY A 276 5.97 3.01 -11.50
CA GLY A 276 6.99 3.78 -12.21
C GLY A 276 6.40 4.55 -13.39
N LEU A 277 5.48 3.93 -14.14
CA LEU A 277 4.71 4.59 -15.20
C LEU A 277 3.89 5.76 -14.68
N GLY A 278 3.19 5.57 -13.55
CA GLY A 278 2.45 6.65 -12.91
C GLY A 278 3.36 7.82 -12.59
N LEU A 279 4.51 7.54 -11.96
CA LEU A 279 5.51 8.54 -11.61
C LEU A 279 6.04 9.27 -12.86
N TYR A 280 6.36 8.54 -13.93
CA TYR A 280 6.77 9.13 -15.21
C TYR A 280 5.71 10.07 -15.77
N VAL A 281 4.45 9.64 -15.82
CA VAL A 281 3.35 10.49 -16.32
C VAL A 281 3.20 11.74 -15.45
N GLY A 282 3.24 11.60 -14.12
CA GLY A 282 3.11 12.72 -13.20
C GLY A 282 4.22 13.76 -13.38
N GLN A 283 5.49 13.32 -13.42
CA GLN A 283 6.62 14.24 -13.56
C GLN A 283 6.72 14.83 -14.97
N TYR A 284 6.30 14.10 -16.01
CA TYR A 284 6.27 14.60 -17.39
C TYR A 284 5.40 15.85 -17.54
N TYR A 285 4.26 15.91 -16.84
CA TYR A 285 3.38 17.09 -16.87
C TYR A 285 3.75 18.16 -15.86
N ALA A 286 4.51 17.83 -14.81
CA ALA A 286 4.88 18.77 -13.76
C ALA A 286 6.18 19.52 -14.04
N MET A 287 7.16 18.87 -14.66
CA MET A 287 8.49 19.45 -14.91
C MET A 287 8.59 20.10 -16.28
N LYS A 288 9.38 21.17 -16.38
CA LYS A 288 9.79 21.75 -17.68
C LYS A 288 10.76 20.82 -18.42
N GLU A 289 11.67 20.20 -17.70
CA GLU A 289 12.66 19.24 -18.19
C GLU A 289 12.47 17.90 -17.46
N PRO A 290 11.56 17.02 -17.94
CA PRO A 290 11.28 15.77 -17.27
C PRO A 290 12.38 14.73 -17.48
N PHE A 291 12.54 13.82 -16.52
CA PHE A 291 13.42 12.67 -16.68
C PHE A 291 12.94 11.79 -17.84
N GLN A 292 13.90 11.16 -18.53
CA GLN A 292 13.60 10.22 -19.60
C GLN A 292 12.83 8.99 -19.06
N PHE A 293 11.97 8.44 -19.91
CA PHE A 293 11.19 7.24 -19.60
C PHE A 293 12.08 6.08 -19.15
N ASP A 294 13.19 5.86 -19.86
CA ASP A 294 14.11 4.77 -19.58
C ASP A 294 14.76 4.92 -18.20
N THR A 295 15.14 6.14 -17.80
CA THR A 295 15.69 6.42 -16.46
C THR A 295 14.69 6.02 -15.37
N ILE A 296 13.43 6.43 -15.49
CA ILE A 296 12.42 6.14 -14.46
C ILE A 296 12.10 4.66 -14.38
N ILE A 297 11.91 4.01 -15.54
CA ILE A 297 11.54 2.60 -15.57
C ILE A 297 12.71 1.71 -15.15
N THR A 298 13.95 2.04 -15.51
CA THR A 298 15.13 1.31 -15.02
C THR A 298 15.32 1.49 -13.51
N SER A 299 15.18 2.70 -12.98
CA SER A 299 15.19 2.95 -11.53
C SER A 299 14.11 2.16 -10.80
N ALA A 300 12.94 1.96 -11.41
CA ALA A 300 11.91 1.08 -10.85
C ALA A 300 12.33 -0.40 -10.92
N ILE A 301 12.61 -0.93 -12.12
CA ILE A 301 12.85 -2.37 -12.36
C ILE A 301 14.04 -2.92 -11.58
N VAL A 302 15.04 -2.08 -11.29
CA VAL A 302 16.21 -2.47 -10.50
C VAL A 302 15.86 -2.95 -9.08
N HIS A 303 14.67 -2.61 -8.57
CA HIS A 303 14.16 -3.08 -7.29
C HIS A 303 13.49 -4.47 -7.35
N VAL A 304 13.24 -5.04 -8.54
CA VAL A 304 12.57 -6.35 -8.70
C VAL A 304 13.25 -7.46 -7.89
N PRO A 305 14.59 -7.64 -7.90
CA PRO A 305 15.26 -8.68 -7.12
C PRO A 305 14.97 -8.61 -5.62
N ALA A 306 14.85 -7.40 -5.04
CA ALA A 306 14.49 -7.24 -3.63
C ALA A 306 13.05 -7.72 -3.36
N ILE A 307 12.10 -7.41 -4.25
CA ILE A 307 10.71 -7.91 -4.15
C ILE A 307 10.68 -9.44 -4.26
N LEU A 308 11.48 -10.01 -5.15
CA LEU A 308 11.60 -11.47 -5.31
C LEU A 308 12.07 -12.14 -4.01
N VAL A 309 13.03 -11.56 -3.28
CA VAL A 309 13.46 -12.09 -1.97
C VAL A 309 12.28 -12.19 -1.00
N PHE A 310 11.41 -11.17 -0.93
CA PHE A 310 10.20 -11.22 -0.11
C PHE A 310 9.23 -12.32 -0.54
N ILE A 311 9.04 -12.53 -1.84
CA ILE A 311 8.25 -13.66 -2.36
C ILE A 311 8.89 -15.00 -1.97
N GLY A 312 10.22 -15.11 -2.02
CA GLY A 312 10.96 -16.30 -1.59
C GLY A 312 10.75 -16.59 -0.10
N ILE A 313 10.91 -15.59 0.76
CA ILE A 313 10.63 -15.69 2.22
C ILE A 313 9.17 -16.10 2.44
N GLY A 314 8.23 -15.46 1.75
CA GLY A 314 6.81 -15.80 1.82
C GLY A 314 6.54 -17.24 1.40
N THR A 315 7.22 -17.73 0.36
CA THR A 315 7.09 -19.09 -0.17
C THR A 315 7.62 -20.12 0.83
N LEU A 316 8.75 -19.83 1.47
CA LEU A 316 9.29 -20.64 2.56
C LEU A 316 8.31 -20.75 3.73
N ILE A 317 7.71 -19.64 4.15
CA ILE A 317 6.74 -19.60 5.25
C ILE A 317 5.44 -20.33 4.88
N VAL A 318 4.95 -20.15 3.66
CA VAL A 318 3.82 -20.93 3.13
C VAL A 318 4.13 -22.43 3.12
N GLY A 319 5.37 -22.79 2.77
CA GLY A 319 5.84 -24.17 2.75
C GLY A 319 5.91 -24.82 4.13
N TRP A 320 6.46 -24.14 5.14
CA TRP A 320 6.83 -24.76 6.42
C TRP A 320 5.98 -24.33 7.61
N GLY A 321 5.40 -23.13 7.61
CA GLY A 321 4.66 -22.63 8.77
C GLY A 321 3.87 -21.35 8.53
N MET A 322 2.59 -21.47 8.14
CA MET A 322 1.73 -20.31 7.86
C MET A 322 1.35 -19.49 9.11
N ARG A 323 1.84 -19.87 10.30
CA ARG A 323 1.71 -19.07 11.52
C ARG A 323 2.59 -17.81 11.44
N LEU A 324 3.69 -17.86 10.69
CA LEU A 324 4.68 -16.77 10.58
C LEU A 324 4.40 -15.79 9.44
N ILE A 325 3.22 -15.84 8.78
CA ILE A 325 2.86 -14.90 7.70
C ILE A 325 3.02 -13.44 8.16
N LEU A 326 2.60 -13.16 9.40
CA LEU A 326 2.67 -11.82 9.98
C LEU A 326 4.12 -11.35 10.17
N ALA A 327 5.06 -12.26 10.37
CA ALA A 327 6.49 -11.94 10.47
C ALA A 327 7.05 -11.42 9.13
N VAL A 328 6.54 -11.86 7.98
CA VAL A 328 6.96 -11.32 6.66
C VAL A 328 6.54 -9.87 6.51
N TYR A 329 5.30 -9.54 6.90
CA TYR A 329 4.81 -8.17 6.88
C TYR A 329 5.53 -7.29 7.92
N ALA A 330 5.83 -7.83 9.10
CA ALA A 330 6.65 -7.14 10.09
C ALA A 330 8.06 -6.86 9.56
N PHE A 331 8.66 -7.81 8.83
CA PHE A 331 9.95 -7.62 8.19
C PHE A 331 9.91 -6.57 7.06
N LEU A 332 8.82 -6.52 6.28
CA LEU A 332 8.59 -5.47 5.29
C LEU A 332 8.46 -4.09 5.96
N ALA A 333 7.71 -4.00 7.06
CA ALA A 333 7.57 -2.78 7.85
C ALA A 333 8.90 -2.33 8.47
N TYR A 334 9.68 -3.26 9.04
CA TYR A 334 11.04 -3.00 9.51
C TYR A 334 11.92 -2.44 8.39
N THR A 335 11.84 -3.05 7.20
CA THR A 335 12.61 -2.64 6.02
C THR A 335 12.25 -1.22 5.58
N PHE A 336 10.98 -0.85 5.62
CA PHE A 336 10.52 0.52 5.40
C PHE A 336 11.07 1.49 6.44
N LEU A 337 10.90 1.20 7.73
CA LEU A 337 11.38 2.07 8.81
C LEU A 337 12.89 2.32 8.72
N VAL A 338 13.67 1.27 8.46
CA VAL A 338 15.13 1.35 8.49
C VAL A 338 15.70 2.00 7.24
N ASN A 339 15.14 1.76 6.04
CA ASN A 339 15.66 2.39 4.82
C ASN A 339 15.15 3.81 4.63
N TYR A 340 13.86 4.05 4.89
CA TYR A 340 13.26 5.37 4.66
C TYR A 340 13.50 6.32 5.83
N LEU A 341 13.22 5.90 7.07
CA LEU A 341 13.40 6.76 8.25
C LEU A 341 14.78 6.61 8.89
N GLY A 342 15.64 5.69 8.43
CA GLY A 342 16.88 5.40 9.15
C GLY A 342 17.89 6.52 9.19
N VAL A 343 17.84 7.47 8.24
CA VAL A 343 18.66 8.70 8.30
C VAL A 343 18.13 9.61 9.42
N LEU A 344 16.81 9.83 9.46
CA LEU A 344 16.14 10.68 10.46
C LEU A 344 16.27 10.14 11.89
N LEU A 345 16.16 8.82 12.04
CA LEU A 345 16.24 8.13 13.32
C LEU A 345 17.68 7.79 13.72
N ASN A 346 18.68 8.22 12.93
CA ASN A 346 20.11 7.94 13.15
C ASN A 346 20.40 6.47 13.48
N ILE A 347 19.81 5.55 12.69
CA ILE A 347 19.90 4.11 12.94
C ILE A 347 21.28 3.59 12.54
N LYS A 348 21.82 2.65 13.33
CA LYS A 348 23.10 1.99 13.05
C LYS A 348 23.11 1.29 11.68
N ALA A 349 24.21 1.40 10.95
CA ALA A 349 24.37 0.91 9.58
C ALA A 349 24.01 -0.58 9.40
N TRP A 350 24.44 -1.44 10.34
CA TRP A 350 24.19 -2.89 10.28
C TRP A 350 22.71 -3.26 10.19
N MET A 351 21.81 -2.40 10.70
CA MET A 351 20.36 -2.63 10.60
C MET A 351 19.86 -2.46 9.16
N LYS A 352 20.45 -1.53 8.40
CA LYS A 352 20.15 -1.35 6.97
C LYS A 352 20.68 -2.53 6.16
N ASP A 353 21.85 -3.07 6.52
CA ASP A 353 22.51 -4.16 5.79
C ASP A 353 21.71 -5.47 5.79
N ILE A 354 20.82 -5.68 6.78
CA ILE A 354 19.91 -6.83 6.83
C ILE A 354 18.85 -6.77 5.74
N THR A 355 18.50 -5.57 5.27
CA THR A 355 17.35 -5.38 4.38
C THR A 355 17.73 -5.64 2.93
N PRO A 356 16.91 -6.39 2.15
CA PRO A 356 17.19 -6.61 0.73
C PRO A 356 17.28 -5.30 -0.06
N PHE A 357 16.46 -4.30 0.30
CA PHE A 357 16.39 -3.02 -0.40
C PHE A 357 17.65 -2.14 -0.26
N LYS A 358 18.49 -2.34 0.77
CA LYS A 358 19.72 -1.55 0.94
C LYS A 358 20.78 -1.86 -0.12
N HIS A 359 20.80 -3.09 -0.63
CA HIS A 359 21.81 -3.56 -1.60
C HIS A 359 21.42 -3.28 -3.06
N ILE A 360 20.31 -2.58 -3.29
CA ILE A 360 19.88 -2.14 -4.60
C ILE A 360 20.57 -0.81 -4.93
N PRO A 361 21.18 -0.65 -6.13
CA PRO A 361 21.86 0.60 -6.48
C PRO A 361 20.86 1.75 -6.66
N GLN A 362 21.27 2.94 -6.23
CA GLN A 362 20.44 4.15 -6.24
C GLN A 362 20.46 4.85 -7.60
N LEU A 363 19.85 4.25 -8.61
CA LEU A 363 19.77 4.86 -9.95
C LEU A 363 18.85 6.11 -9.97
N PRO A 364 19.26 7.21 -10.63
CA PRO A 364 20.38 7.33 -11.57
C PRO A 364 21.71 7.80 -10.96
N ILE A 365 21.81 7.92 -9.64
CA ILE A 365 22.98 8.50 -8.94
C ILE A 365 24.17 7.54 -8.91
N GLU A 366 23.90 6.24 -8.74
CA GLU A 366 24.91 5.18 -8.67
C GLU A 366 24.93 4.36 -9.96
N ASP A 367 26.11 3.89 -10.35
CA ASP A 367 26.24 2.98 -11.49
C ASP A 367 25.57 1.63 -11.23
N PHE A 368 24.98 1.05 -12.28
CA PHE A 368 24.36 -0.26 -12.17
C PHE A 368 25.41 -1.37 -12.01
N HIS A 369 25.43 -1.99 -10.84
CA HIS A 369 26.20 -3.20 -10.57
C HIS A 369 25.29 -4.43 -10.54
N ILE A 370 25.60 -5.43 -11.37
CA ILE A 370 24.76 -6.63 -11.52
C ILE A 370 24.88 -7.62 -10.35
N GLN A 371 25.98 -7.56 -9.60
CA GLN A 371 26.34 -8.56 -8.59
C GLN A 371 25.30 -8.66 -7.44
N PRO A 372 24.85 -7.56 -6.80
CA PRO A 372 23.81 -7.64 -5.77
C PRO A 372 22.50 -8.25 -6.27
N SER A 373 22.09 -7.93 -7.50
CA SER A 373 20.87 -8.46 -8.11
C SER A 373 20.94 -9.97 -8.33
N ILE A 374 22.10 -10.50 -8.75
CA ILE A 374 22.33 -11.94 -8.91
C ILE A 374 22.25 -12.65 -7.56
N VAL A 375 22.89 -12.12 -6.52
CA VAL A 375 22.86 -12.69 -5.17
C VAL A 375 21.42 -12.76 -4.64
N MET A 376 20.63 -11.70 -4.79
CA MET A 376 19.22 -11.70 -4.40
C MET A 376 18.40 -12.72 -5.18
N PHE A 377 18.64 -12.86 -6.48
CA PHE A 377 17.95 -13.85 -7.30
C PHE A 377 18.26 -15.28 -6.84
N ILE A 378 19.52 -15.57 -6.51
CA ILE A 378 19.93 -16.87 -5.94
C ILE A 378 19.21 -17.12 -4.60
N ILE A 379 19.20 -16.14 -3.70
CA ILE A 379 18.48 -16.23 -2.42
C ILE A 379 17.00 -16.53 -2.66
N PHE A 380 16.36 -15.81 -3.58
CA PHE A 380 14.96 -16.04 -3.94
C PHE A 380 14.70 -17.46 -4.45
N VAL A 381 15.55 -17.98 -5.35
CA VAL A 381 15.42 -19.32 -5.91
C VAL A 381 15.57 -20.38 -4.81
N VAL A 382 16.59 -20.26 -3.95
CA VAL A 382 16.84 -21.19 -2.85
C VAL A 382 15.66 -21.22 -1.87
N LEU A 383 15.19 -20.05 -1.42
CA LEU A 383 14.04 -19.94 -0.52
C LEU A 383 12.76 -20.51 -1.14
N SER A 384 12.54 -20.25 -2.44
CA SER A 384 11.38 -20.78 -3.16
C SER A 384 11.43 -22.30 -3.24
N ILE A 385 12.56 -22.90 -3.63
CA ILE A 385 12.73 -24.36 -3.71
C ILE A 385 12.45 -25.02 -2.34
N ILE A 386 13.04 -24.48 -1.27
CA ILE A 386 12.80 -24.98 0.10
C ILE A 386 11.31 -24.87 0.46
N GLY A 387 10.65 -23.76 0.11
CA GLY A 387 9.22 -23.57 0.33
C GLY A 387 8.34 -24.58 -0.44
N PHE A 388 8.65 -24.85 -1.72
CA PHE A 388 7.94 -25.86 -2.52
C PHE A 388 8.11 -27.27 -1.94
N ILE A 389 9.31 -27.63 -1.49
CA ILE A 389 9.57 -28.92 -0.84
C ILE A 389 8.73 -29.04 0.45
N GLY A 390 8.73 -28.00 1.30
CA GLY A 390 7.95 -27.97 2.53
C GLY A 390 6.44 -28.11 2.27
N PHE A 391 5.92 -27.39 1.28
CA PHE A 391 4.50 -27.46 0.92
C PHE A 391 4.09 -28.84 0.39
N GLY A 392 4.98 -29.52 -0.33
CA GLY A 392 4.73 -30.89 -0.81
C GLY A 392 4.54 -31.88 0.33
N LYS A 393 5.30 -31.71 1.43
CA LYS A 393 5.30 -32.59 2.60
C LYS A 393 4.20 -32.29 3.64
N LYS A 394 3.46 -31.19 3.50
CA LYS A 394 2.39 -30.82 4.46
C LYS A 394 1.19 -31.74 4.36
N ASP A 395 0.70 -32.18 5.51
CA ASP A 395 -0.63 -32.80 5.60
C ASP A 395 -1.70 -31.70 5.46
N LEU A 396 -2.62 -31.89 4.50
CA LEU A 396 -3.64 -30.93 4.09
C LEU A 396 -5.02 -31.59 4.08
#